data_AF-A0A7S1E822-F1
#
_entry.id   AF-A0A7S1E822-F1
#
_cell.length_a   1.000
_cell.length_b   1.000
_cell.length_c   1.000
_cell.angle_alpha   90.00
_cell.angle_beta   90.00
_cell.angle_gamma   90.00
#
_symmetry.space_group_name_H-M   'P 1'
#
loop_
_entity.id
_entity.type
_entity.pdbx_description
1 polymer ?
#
loop_
_entity_poly.entity_id
_entity_poly.type
_entity_poly.pdbx_seq_one_letter_code
_entity_poly.pdbx_strand_id
1 'polypeptide(L)'
;HQHFMLVDTLSCLENIMLGAEGGFFLTPSKARVRAKLEALMAETGLQVPLDAVVADLPVGELQRLEILKALYRGARILILDEPTAVLTPQETDQLFVTLRRLQQLGTTLILITHKL
;
A
#
# COMPACT_ATOMS: atom_id res chain seq x y z
N HIS A 1 9.40 -9.35 -13.86
CA HIS A 1 8.18 -9.69 -13.09
C HIS A 1 8.30 -9.00 -11.74
N GLN A 2 7.35 -8.13 -11.40
CA GLN A 2 7.27 -7.54 -10.07
C GLN A 2 6.72 -8.59 -9.10
N HIS A 3 7.39 -8.83 -7.97
CA HIS A 3 6.92 -9.77 -6.96
C HIS A 3 6.20 -9.01 -5.85
N PHE A 4 4.87 -9.08 -5.83
CA PHE A 4 4.07 -8.55 -4.74
C PHE A 4 4.08 -9.54 -3.56
N MET A 5 4.26 -9.03 -2.34
CA MET A 5 4.19 -9.84 -1.12
C MET A 5 2.75 -9.89 -0.59
N LEU A 6 1.83 -10.29 -1.46
CA LEU A 6 0.39 -10.39 -1.21
C LEU A 6 -0.08 -11.83 -1.41
N VAL A 7 -1.15 -12.20 -0.72
CA VAL A 7 -1.86 -13.47 -0.86
C VAL A 7 -3.10 -13.24 -1.69
N ASP A 8 -3.12 -13.81 -2.89
CA ASP A 8 -4.15 -13.57 -3.91
C ASP A 8 -5.57 -13.91 -3.46
N THR A 9 -5.71 -14.94 -2.62
CA THR A 9 -7.02 -15.44 -2.14
C THR A 9 -7.61 -14.64 -0.97
N LEU A 10 -6.84 -13.70 -0.42
CA LEU A 10 -7.28 -12.87 0.70
C LEU A 10 -7.77 -11.50 0.22
N SER A 11 -8.67 -10.89 0.98
CA SER A 11 -9.03 -9.49 0.78
C SER A 11 -7.85 -8.55 1.04
N CYS A 12 -7.94 -7.32 0.54
CA CYS A 12 -6.95 -6.27 0.81
C CYS A 12 -6.78 -6.04 2.32
N LEU A 13 -7.88 -5.99 3.07
CA LEU A 13 -7.87 -5.83 4.51
C LEU A 13 -7.15 -7.00 5.21
N GLU A 14 -7.43 -8.23 4.79
CA GLU A 14 -6.78 -9.43 5.33
C GLU A 14 -5.29 -9.46 5.01
N ASN A 15 -4.89 -9.06 3.80
CA ASN A 15 -3.49 -8.92 3.41
C ASN A 15 -2.71 -7.92 4.27
N ILE A 16 -3.35 -6.83 4.69
CA ILE A 16 -2.72 -5.84 5.57
C ILE A 16 -2.65 -6.35 7.01
N MET A 17 -3.69 -7.03 7.47
CA MET A 17 -3.71 -7.68 8.79
C MET A 17 -2.64 -8.77 8.91
N LEU A 18 -2.40 -9.49 7.81
CA LEU A 18 -1.38 -10.52 7.72
C LEU A 18 0.01 -9.89 7.99
N GLY A 19 0.64 -10.27 9.10
CA GLY A 19 1.94 -9.74 9.53
C GLY A 19 1.90 -8.40 10.28
N ALA A 20 0.71 -7.87 10.60
CA ALA A 20 0.54 -6.75 11.54
C ALA A 20 0.24 -7.21 12.98
N GLU A 21 0.24 -8.52 13.23
CA GLU A 21 0.01 -9.10 14.54
C GLU A 21 1.22 -8.88 15.44
N GLY A 22 1.02 -8.10 16.49
CA GLY A 22 2.00 -7.93 17.55
C GLY A 22 2.08 -9.20 18.39
N GLY A 23 2.92 -10.14 17.98
CA GLY A 23 3.11 -11.43 18.65
C GLY A 23 1.90 -12.36 18.58
N PHE A 24 2.12 -13.62 18.91
CA PHE A 24 1.20 -14.77 18.76
C PHE A 24 -0.18 -14.63 19.43
N PHE A 25 -0.45 -13.54 20.17
CA PHE A 25 -1.62 -13.42 21.05
C PHE A 25 -2.47 -12.15 20.87
N LEU A 26 -2.14 -11.24 19.95
CA LEU A 26 -2.87 -9.98 19.79
C LEU A 26 -3.18 -9.66 18.32
N THR A 27 -4.13 -10.39 17.74
CA THR A 27 -4.76 -9.96 16.49
C THR A 27 -5.65 -8.75 16.78
N PRO A 28 -5.36 -7.55 16.25
CA PRO A 28 -6.28 -6.42 16.38
C PRO A 28 -7.61 -6.74 15.70
N SER A 29 -8.73 -6.27 16.29
CA SER A 29 -10.05 -6.51 15.69
C SER A 29 -10.11 -5.91 14.27
N LYS A 30 -10.74 -6.64 13.34
CA LYS A 30 -10.92 -6.22 11.93
C LYS A 30 -11.47 -4.79 11.81
N ALA A 31 -12.38 -4.40 12.70
CA ALA A 31 -12.95 -3.05 12.77
C ALA A 31 -11.90 -1.98 13.11
N ARG A 32 -11.00 -2.25 14.06
CA ARG A 32 -9.93 -1.30 14.44
C ARG A 32 -8.92 -1.13 13.31
N VAL A 33 -8.57 -2.21 12.62
CA VAL A 33 -7.67 -2.16 11.47
C VAL A 33 -8.28 -1.34 10.34
N ARG A 34 -9.55 -1.62 9.99
CA ARG A 34 -10.30 -0.85 9.00
C ARG A 34 -10.29 0.64 9.33
N ALA A 35 -10.69 1.04 10.54
CA ALA A 35 -10.76 2.45 10.91
C ALA A 35 -9.40 3.17 10.79
N LYS A 36 -8.30 2.49 11.18
CA LYS A 36 -6.94 3.02 10.99
C LYS A 36 -6.58 3.17 9.51
N LEU A 37 -6.93 2.18 8.70
CA LEU A 37 -6.67 2.23 7.26
C LEU A 37 -7.47 3.33 6.58
N GLU A 38 -8.75 3.48 6.88
CA GLU A 38 -9.57 4.57 6.35
C GLU A 38 -8.99 5.95 6.70
N ALA A 39 -8.52 6.14 7.95
CA ALA A 39 -7.83 7.35 8.35
C ALA A 39 -6.52 7.57 7.55
N LEU A 40 -5.71 6.53 7.39
CA LEU A 40 -4.47 6.60 6.63
C LEU A 40 -4.72 6.88 5.13
N MET A 41 -5.73 6.25 4.54
CA MET A 41 -6.15 6.49 3.15
C MET A 41 -6.63 7.93 2.96
N ALA A 42 -7.36 8.49 3.94
CA ALA A 42 -7.79 9.89 3.92
C ALA A 42 -6.61 10.87 4.05
N GLU A 43 -5.64 10.57 4.93
CA GLU A 43 -4.47 11.41 5.18
C GLU A 43 -3.46 11.38 4.04
N THR A 44 -3.33 10.24 3.34
CA THR A 44 -2.29 10.02 2.32
C THR A 44 -2.82 10.08 0.89
N GLY A 45 -4.12 9.86 0.68
CA GLY A 45 -4.73 9.72 -0.64
C GLY A 45 -4.56 8.34 -1.29
N LEU A 46 -3.94 7.37 -0.62
CA LEU A 46 -3.84 5.98 -1.09
C LEU A 46 -5.20 5.29 -1.04
N GLN A 47 -5.98 5.37 -2.10
CA GLN A 47 -7.27 4.68 -2.18
C GLN A 47 -7.12 3.24 -2.65
N VAL A 48 -7.67 2.29 -1.88
CA VAL A 48 -7.65 0.83 -2.13
C VAL A 48 -8.98 0.24 -1.64
N PRO A 49 -9.64 -0.63 -2.41
CA PRO A 49 -10.88 -1.30 -1.97
C PRO A 49 -10.58 -2.39 -0.92
N LEU A 50 -10.74 -2.05 0.35
CA LEU A 50 -10.38 -2.94 1.47
C LEU A 50 -11.08 -4.30 1.47
N ASP A 51 -12.26 -4.40 0.84
CA ASP A 51 -13.08 -5.62 0.77
C ASP A 51 -12.87 -6.43 -0.52
N ALA A 52 -12.11 -5.92 -1.49
CA ALA A 52 -11.80 -6.65 -2.71
C ALA A 52 -10.76 -7.75 -2.47
N VAL A 53 -10.90 -8.86 -3.17
CA VAL A 53 -9.93 -9.95 -3.23
C VAL A 53 -8.73 -9.50 -4.07
N VAL A 54 -7.52 -9.77 -3.59
CA VAL A 54 -6.28 -9.31 -4.23
C VAL A 54 -6.14 -9.83 -5.67
N ALA A 55 -6.56 -11.07 -5.93
CA ALA A 55 -6.52 -11.67 -7.27
C ALA A 55 -7.26 -10.86 -8.34
N ASP A 56 -8.27 -10.08 -7.95
CA ASP A 56 -9.12 -9.32 -8.87
C ASP A 56 -8.62 -7.89 -9.10
N LEU A 57 -7.55 -7.47 -8.41
CA LEU A 57 -7.06 -6.11 -8.46
C LEU A 57 -6.16 -5.84 -9.67
N PRO A 58 -6.30 -4.68 -10.33
CA PRO A 58 -5.33 -4.24 -11.30
C PRO A 58 -3.98 -3.95 -10.61
N VAL A 59 -2.90 -4.03 -11.39
CA VAL A 59 -1.54 -3.92 -10.86
C VAL A 59 -1.28 -2.60 -10.12
N GLY A 60 -1.87 -1.49 -10.59
CA GLY A 60 -1.79 -0.21 -9.88
C GLY A 60 -2.44 -0.21 -8.49
N GLU A 61 -3.49 -1.01 -8.28
CA GLU A 61 -4.12 -1.17 -6.97
C GLU A 61 -3.31 -2.10 -6.07
N LEU A 62 -2.74 -3.19 -6.61
CA LEU A 62 -1.79 -4.04 -5.89
C LEU A 62 -0.62 -3.23 -5.33
N GLN A 63 -0.11 -2.29 -6.13
CA GLN A 63 0.96 -1.42 -5.72
C GLN A 63 0.55 -0.42 -4.62
N ARG A 64 -0.63 0.20 -4.74
CA ARG A 64 -1.16 1.07 -3.68
C ARG A 64 -1.38 0.29 -2.38
N LEU A 65 -1.84 -0.96 -2.48
CA LEU A 65 -2.00 -1.87 -1.34
C LEU A 65 -0.66 -2.18 -0.65
N GLU A 66 0.41 -2.44 -1.40
CA GLU A 66 1.75 -2.64 -0.80
C GLU A 66 2.23 -1.40 -0.02
N ILE A 67 2.07 -0.22 -0.62
CA ILE A 67 2.45 1.04 0.04
C ILE A 67 1.62 1.25 1.31
N LEU A 68 0.30 1.06 1.21
CA LEU A 68 -0.62 1.20 2.34
C LEU A 68 -0.28 0.21 3.47
N LYS A 69 0.06 -1.04 3.12
CA LYS A 69 0.50 -2.09 4.06
C LYS A 69 1.79 -1.69 4.77
N ALA A 70 2.78 -1.17 4.04
CA ALA A 70 4.05 -0.72 4.62
C ALA A 70 3.84 0.46 5.60
N LEU A 71 3.04 1.44 5.21
CA LEU A 71 2.70 2.59 6.05
C LEU A 71 1.93 2.18 7.30
N TYR A 72 0.95 1.27 7.17
CA TYR A 72 0.20 0.74 8.30
C TYR A 72 1.10 0.06 9.34
N ARG A 73 2.20 -0.58 8.90
CA ARG A 73 3.23 -1.18 9.76
C ARG A 73 4.21 -0.15 10.35
N GLY A 74 4.02 1.14 10.09
CA GLY A 74 4.85 2.22 10.63
C GLY A 74 6.12 2.49 9.82
N ALA A 75 6.16 2.14 8.53
CA ALA A 75 7.28 2.47 7.67
C ALA A 75 7.50 4.00 7.62
N ARG A 76 8.70 4.44 8.05
CA ARG A 76 9.15 5.85 7.92
C ARG A 76 10.00 6.08 6.68
N ILE A 77 10.49 5.00 6.07
CA ILE A 77 11.27 4.99 4.84
C ILE A 77 10.60 4.00 3.89
N LEU A 78 10.25 4.44 2.70
CA LEU A 78 9.74 3.59 1.61
C LEU A 78 10.78 3.53 0.50
N ILE A 79 11.18 2.32 0.13
CA ILE A 79 12.03 2.04 -1.03
C ILE A 79 11.13 1.40 -2.08
N LEU A 80 11.09 2.01 -3.26
CA LEU A 80 10.23 1.62 -4.35
C LEU A 80 11.11 1.34 -5.57
N ASP A 81 11.20 0.07 -5.93
CA ASP A 81 12.00 -0.42 -7.07
C ASP A 81 11.12 -0.59 -8.31
N GLU A 82 11.47 0.14 -9.37
CA GLU A 82 10.73 0.30 -10.62
C GLU A 82 9.21 0.43 -10.45
N PRO A 83 8.72 1.39 -9.63
CA PRO A 83 7.32 1.47 -9.24
C PRO A 83 6.36 1.87 -10.38
N THR A 84 6.84 2.08 -11.59
CA THR A 84 6.02 2.55 -12.72
C THR A 84 6.09 1.60 -13.91
N ALA A 85 6.86 0.50 -13.83
CA ALA A 85 7.18 -0.35 -14.98
C ALA A 85 5.95 -0.97 -15.66
N VAL A 86 4.87 -1.16 -14.89
CA VAL A 86 3.64 -1.85 -15.29
C VAL A 86 2.40 -0.96 -15.18
N LEU A 87 2.60 0.34 -14.92
CA LEU A 87 1.53 1.32 -14.80
C LEU A 87 1.31 2.06 -16.12
N THR A 88 0.06 2.45 -16.38
CA THR A 88 -0.24 3.45 -17.40
C THR A 88 0.33 4.83 -17.01
N PRO A 89 0.50 5.76 -17.97
CA PRO A 89 0.95 7.12 -17.66
C PRO A 89 0.09 7.82 -16.60
N GLN A 90 -1.24 7.66 -16.69
CA GLN A 90 -2.18 8.27 -15.75
C GLN A 90 -2.05 7.67 -14.33
N GLU A 91 -1.86 6.35 -14.22
CA GLU A 91 -1.62 5.71 -12.92
C GLU A 91 -0.27 6.13 -12.31
N THR A 92 0.74 6.33 -13.15
CA THR A 92 2.05 6.83 -12.73
C THR A 92 1.93 8.23 -12.13
N ASP A 93 1.23 9.15 -12.81
CA ASP A 93 0.99 10.50 -12.29
C ASP A 93 0.27 10.47 -10.94
N GLN A 94 -0.77 9.63 -10.82
CA GLN A 94 -1.52 9.47 -9.59
C GLN A 94 -0.67 8.90 -8.45
N LEU A 95 0.24 7.96 -8.75
CA LEU A 95 1.20 7.45 -7.79
C LEU A 95 2.14 8.56 -7.32
N PHE A 96 2.70 9.36 -8.22
CA PHE A 96 3.59 10.46 -7.85
C PHE A 96 2.90 11.54 -7.01
N VAL A 97 1.63 11.87 -7.28
CA VAL A 97 0.85 12.77 -6.42
C VAL A 97 0.78 12.23 -5.00
N THR A 98 0.52 10.93 -4.87
CA THR A 98 0.43 10.24 -3.58
C THR A 98 1.78 10.21 -2.85
N LEU A 99 2.86 9.89 -3.57
CA LEU A 99 4.22 9.89 -3.02
C LEU A 99 4.63 11.29 -2.52
N ARG A 100 4.35 12.36 -3.28
CA ARG A 100 4.61 13.73 -2.82
C ARG A 100 3.87 14.05 -1.52
N ARG A 101 2.63 13.57 -1.37
CA ARG A 101 1.86 13.74 -0.13
C ARG A 101 2.48 12.97 1.04
N LEU A 102 2.94 11.74 0.83
CA LEU A 102 3.67 10.98 1.85
C LEU A 102 4.97 11.66 2.29
N GLN A 103 5.69 12.25 1.33
CA GLN A 103 6.90 13.03 1.62
C GLN A 103 6.57 14.24 2.52
N GLN A 104 5.47 14.95 2.25
CA GLN A 104 5.01 16.08 3.08
C GLN A 104 4.64 15.65 4.51
N LEU A 105 4.17 14.41 4.68
CA LEU A 105 3.90 13.80 5.99
C LEU A 105 5.15 13.28 6.70
N GLY A 106 6.35 13.49 6.14
CA GLY A 106 7.63 13.11 6.74
C GLY A 106 8.10 11.70 6.42
N THR A 107 7.49 11.01 5.46
CA THR A 107 7.99 9.72 4.98
C THR A 107 9.16 9.94 4.02
N THR A 108 10.30 9.28 4.29
CA THR A 108 11.45 9.32 3.38
C THR A 108 11.20 8.37 2.21
N LEU A 109 11.40 8.84 0.98
CA LEU A 109 11.17 8.06 -0.23
C LEU A 109 12.47 7.83 -0.99
N ILE A 110 12.73 6.58 -1.37
CA ILE A 110 13.80 6.20 -2.29
C ILE A 110 13.14 5.53 -3.50
N LEU A 111 13.30 6.14 -4.66
CA LEU A 111 12.73 5.67 -5.92
C LEU A 111 13.86 5.20 -6.84
N ILE A 112 13.76 3.97 -7.34
CA ILE A 112 14.63 3.43 -8.38
C ILE A 112 13.77 3.32 -9.63
N THR A 113 14.08 4.11 -10.67
CA THR A 113 13.34 4.10 -11.94
C THR A 113 14.26 4.40 -13.11
N HIS A 114 13.97 3.79 -14.27
CA HIS A 114 14.64 4.06 -15.54
C HIS A 114 13.77 4.95 -16.47
N LYS A 115 12.58 5.38 -16.02
CA LYS A 115 11.67 6.29 -16.73
C LYS A 115 11.26 7.44 -15.80
N LEU A 116 11.52 8.67 -16.23
CA LEU A 116 11.10 9.91 -15.58
C LEU A 116 10.30 10.75 -16.59
#